data_AF-A0A7W7ZYN1-F1
#
_entry.id   AF-A0A7W7ZYN1-F1
#
_cell.length_a   1.000
_cell.length_b   1.000
_cell.length_c   1.000
_cell.angle_alpha   90.00
_cell.angle_beta   90.00
_cell.angle_gamma   90.00
#
_symmetry.space_group_name_H-M   'P 1'
#
loop_
_entity.id
_entity.type
_entity.pdbx_description
1 polymer ?
#
loop_
_entity_poly.entity_id
_entity_poly.type
_entity_poly.pdbx_seq_one_letter_code
_entity_poly.pdbx_strand_id
1 'polypeptide(L)'
;MISAQKTIEAHLAAIAGRDLEAYAETLHDDVIVVLPNGKTLEGREAVLEFHREWFSELDWTQKMCRIWEKETEGTLVSVYEADYHEGDYHARNLVSLVFTRVGDAWLLLHDQNTRL
;
A
#
# COMPACT_ATOMS: atom_id res chain seq x y z
N MET A 1 10.96 -11.86 15.20
CA MET A 1 11.01 -11.35 13.83
C MET A 1 9.62 -11.41 13.22
N ILE A 2 9.11 -10.29 12.70
CA ILE A 2 7.91 -10.26 11.86
C ILE A 2 8.35 -10.65 10.44
N SER A 3 7.66 -11.57 9.79
CA SER A 3 7.96 -11.95 8.41
C SER A 3 7.43 -10.89 7.43
N ALA A 4 8.01 -10.83 6.24
CA ALA A 4 7.55 -9.93 5.17
C ALA A 4 6.05 -10.12 4.88
N GLN A 5 5.61 -11.39 4.83
CA GLN A 5 4.20 -11.75 4.66
C GLN A 5 3.28 -11.13 5.72
N LYS A 6 3.65 -11.21 7.01
CA LYS A 6 2.85 -10.62 8.09
C LYS A 6 2.80 -9.09 8.01
N THR A 7 3.86 -8.47 7.51
CA THR A 7 3.94 -7.02 7.31
C THR A 7 2.99 -6.58 6.22
N ILE A 8 2.95 -7.29 5.09
CA ILE A 8 1.94 -7.04 4.04
C ILE A 8 0.53 -7.17 4.58
N GLU A 9 0.25 -8.24 5.32
CA GLU A 9 -1.08 -8.47 5.88
C GLU A 9 -1.49 -7.33 6.83
N ALA A 10 -0.57 -6.88 7.68
CA ALA A 10 -0.77 -5.72 8.55
C ALA A 10 -0.99 -4.43 7.75
N HIS A 11 -0.20 -4.20 6.71
CA HIS A 11 -0.31 -3.03 5.83
C HIS A 11 -1.68 -2.97 5.12
N LEU A 12 -2.10 -4.07 4.50
CA LEU A 12 -3.39 -4.16 3.83
C LEU A 12 -4.57 -4.11 4.81
N ALA A 13 -4.41 -4.68 6.02
CA ALA A 13 -5.41 -4.58 7.07
C ALA A 13 -5.56 -3.14 7.58
N ALA A 14 -4.45 -2.40 7.72
CA ALA A 14 -4.49 -0.99 8.10
C ALA A 14 -5.23 -0.14 7.05
N ILE A 15 -4.98 -0.37 5.76
CA ILE A 15 -5.75 0.28 4.68
C ILE A 15 -7.24 -0.08 4.77
N ALA A 16 -7.57 -1.37 4.82
CA ALA A 16 -8.97 -1.82 4.87
C ALA A 16 -9.71 -1.30 6.11
N GLY A 17 -9.00 -1.19 7.24
CA GLY A 17 -9.51 -0.66 8.51
C GLY A 17 -9.48 0.86 8.63
N ARG A 18 -8.92 1.59 7.65
CA ARG A 18 -8.68 3.04 7.72
C ARG A 18 -7.85 3.45 8.94
N ASP A 19 -6.93 2.59 9.36
CA ASP A 19 -6.07 2.78 10.53
C ASP A 19 -4.78 3.50 10.12
N LEU A 20 -4.78 4.82 10.23
CA LEU A 20 -3.63 5.64 9.84
C LEU A 20 -2.40 5.38 10.71
N GLU A 21 -2.59 5.07 12.00
CA GLU A 21 -1.49 4.81 12.94
C GLU A 21 -0.82 3.48 12.59
N ALA A 22 -1.60 2.41 12.42
CA ALA A 22 -1.07 1.13 11.98
C ALA A 22 -0.45 1.19 10.58
N TYR A 23 -1.02 1.98 9.67
CA TYR A 23 -0.46 2.19 8.33
C TYR A 23 0.90 2.88 8.40
N ALA A 24 1.06 3.91 9.24
CA ALA A 24 2.30 4.65 9.39
C ALA A 24 3.48 3.77 9.83
N GLU A 25 3.24 2.80 10.72
CA GLU A 25 4.25 1.84 11.19
C GLU A 25 4.80 0.92 10.08
N THR A 26 4.10 0.84 8.95
CA THR A 26 4.52 0.01 7.82
C THR A 26 5.33 0.74 6.77
N LEU A 27 5.50 2.06 6.87
CA LEU A 27 6.12 2.88 5.82
C LEU A 27 7.62 3.04 6.02
N HIS A 28 8.40 2.93 4.94
CA HIS A 28 9.78 3.41 4.94
C HIS A 28 9.79 4.95 4.95
N ASP A 29 10.86 5.57 5.47
CA ASP A 29 10.97 7.04 5.49
C ASP A 29 11.02 7.62 4.06
N ASP A 30 11.74 6.93 3.17
CA ASP A 30 11.87 7.23 1.73
C ASP A 30 10.80 6.54 0.86
N VAL A 31 9.63 6.20 1.40
CA VAL A 31 8.56 5.56 0.60
C VAL A 31 8.15 6.43 -0.59
N ILE A 32 7.89 5.81 -1.75
CA ILE A 32 7.28 6.49 -2.90
C ILE A 32 5.99 5.78 -3.29
N VAL A 33 4.93 6.56 -3.51
CA VAL A 33 3.64 6.08 -4.02
C VAL A 33 3.38 6.73 -5.38
N VAL A 34 3.15 5.91 -6.41
CA VAL A 34 2.72 6.37 -7.73
C VAL A 34 1.23 6.09 -7.88
N LEU A 35 0.44 7.17 -7.92
CA LEU A 35 -1.01 7.13 -8.05
C LEU A 35 -1.43 6.71 -9.48
N PRO A 36 -2.68 6.27 -9.69
CA PRO A 36 -3.15 5.82 -11.01
C PRO A 36 -3.02 6.85 -12.15
N ASN A 37 -2.93 8.14 -11.82
CA ASN A 37 -2.76 9.23 -12.77
C ASN A 37 -1.29 9.62 -13.03
N GLY A 38 -0.34 8.89 -12.45
CA GLY A 38 1.10 9.14 -12.57
C GLY A 38 1.65 10.22 -11.63
N LYS A 39 0.81 10.84 -10.77
CA LYS A 39 1.30 11.71 -9.69
C LYS A 39 2.07 10.88 -8.66
N THR A 40 3.22 11.39 -8.22
CA THR A 40 4.03 10.77 -7.16
C THR A 40 3.78 11.45 -5.81
N LEU A 41 3.81 10.65 -4.76
CA LEU A 41 3.92 11.08 -3.36
C LEU A 41 5.25 10.54 -2.85
N GLU A 42 6.10 11.43 -2.35
CA GLU A 42 7.49 11.10 -1.99
C GLU A 42 7.71 11.36 -0.51
N GLY A 43 8.21 10.34 0.18
CA GLY A 43 8.47 10.35 1.61
C GLY A 43 7.24 10.03 2.46
N ARG A 44 7.51 9.55 3.67
CA ARG A 44 6.47 9.13 4.64
C ARG A 44 5.42 10.21 4.91
N GLU A 45 5.83 11.46 5.08
CA GLU A 45 4.91 12.55 5.42
C GLU A 45 3.87 12.79 4.32
N ALA A 46 4.30 12.90 3.05
CA ALA A 46 3.39 13.13 1.93
C ALA A 46 2.41 11.97 1.72
N VAL A 47 2.89 10.73 1.92
CA VAL A 47 2.05 9.53 1.84
C VAL A 47 1.02 9.49 2.96
N LEU A 48 1.41 9.83 4.19
CA LEU A 48 0.49 9.88 5.33
C LEU A 48 -0.54 10.99 5.22
N GLU A 49 -0.17 12.16 4.69
CA GLU A 49 -1.12 13.25 4.45
C GLU A 49 -2.23 12.81 3.49
N PHE A 50 -1.84 12.23 2.35
CA PHE A 50 -2.78 11.70 1.37
C PHE A 50 -3.70 10.62 1.96
N HIS A 51 -3.14 9.66 2.70
CA HIS A 51 -3.93 8.58 3.29
C HIS A 51 -4.83 9.09 4.42
N ARG A 52 -4.46 10.15 5.16
CA ARG A 52 -5.34 10.77 6.16
C ARG A 52 -6.61 11.31 5.52
N GLU A 53 -6.47 12.03 4.40
CA GLU A 53 -7.62 12.54 3.64
C GLU A 53 -8.46 11.37 3.10
N TRP A 54 -7.82 10.43 2.40
CA TRP A 54 -8.52 9.29 1.80
C TRP A 54 -9.20 8.37 2.83
N PHE A 55 -8.59 8.12 3.99
CA PHE A 55 -9.19 7.32 5.06
C PHE A 55 -10.37 8.03 5.75
N SER A 56 -10.47 9.35 5.64
CA SER A 56 -11.61 10.10 6.18
C SER A 56 -12.88 9.92 5.34
N GLU A 57 -12.74 9.51 4.08
CA GLU A 57 -13.85 9.17 3.19
C GLU A 57 -14.44 7.80 3.54
N LEU A 58 -15.76 7.72 3.71
CA LEU A 58 -16.46 6.55 4.25
C LEU A 58 -17.17 5.70 3.18
N ASP A 59 -17.27 6.20 1.97
CA ASP A 59 -18.06 5.60 0.89
C ASP A 59 -17.23 4.71 -0.06
N TRP A 60 -15.91 4.70 0.09
CA TRP A 60 -15.07 3.82 -0.72
C TRP A 60 -14.91 2.40 -0.14
N THR A 61 -14.75 1.45 -1.05
CA THR A 61 -14.33 0.08 -0.73
C THR A 61 -13.24 -0.34 -1.71
N GLN A 62 -12.29 -1.12 -1.20
CA GLN A 62 -11.20 -1.66 -2.01
C GLN A 62 -11.00 -3.14 -1.68
N LYS A 63 -11.10 -3.99 -2.68
CA LYS A 63 -10.78 -5.41 -2.56
C LYS A 63 -9.46 -5.70 -3.26
N MET A 64 -8.52 -6.29 -2.51
CA MET A 64 -7.20 -6.66 -3.00
C MET A 64 -7.14 -8.15 -3.29
N CYS A 65 -6.83 -8.54 -4.52
CA CYS A 65 -6.62 -9.91 -4.93
C CYS A 65 -5.16 -10.10 -5.33
N ARG A 66 -4.39 -10.84 -4.55
CA ARG A 66 -2.97 -11.08 -4.83
C ARG A 66 -2.82 -11.97 -6.07
N ILE A 67 -2.09 -11.49 -7.07
CA ILE A 67 -1.83 -12.24 -8.30
C ILE A 67 -0.42 -12.83 -8.35
N TRP A 68 0.53 -12.21 -7.68
CA TRP A 68 1.92 -12.65 -7.66
C TRP A 68 2.65 -12.11 -6.44
N GLU A 69 3.66 -12.86 -6.00
CA GLU A 69 4.55 -12.45 -4.92
C GLU A 69 5.91 -13.13 -5.06
N LYS A 70 6.96 -12.39 -4.69
CA LYS A 70 8.31 -12.91 -4.58
C LYS A 70 9.06 -12.21 -3.46
N GLU A 71 9.57 -13.02 -2.55
CA GLU A 71 10.60 -12.61 -1.59
C GLU A 71 11.99 -12.98 -2.13
N THR A 72 12.93 -12.06 -1.97
CA THR A 72 14.38 -12.21 -2.18
C THR A 72 15.10 -11.65 -0.96
N GLU A 73 16.44 -11.67 -0.95
CA GLU A 73 17.24 -11.24 0.19
C GLU A 73 16.94 -9.77 0.58
N GLY A 74 16.15 -9.60 1.65
CA GLY A 74 15.77 -8.28 2.19
C GLY A 74 14.77 -7.49 1.34
N THR A 75 14.17 -8.08 0.30
CA THR A 75 13.15 -7.43 -0.52
C THR A 75 11.97 -8.37 -0.74
N LEU A 76 10.76 -7.84 -0.65
CA LEU A 76 9.56 -8.55 -1.05
C LEU A 76 8.80 -7.69 -2.04
N VAL A 77 8.40 -8.29 -3.16
CA VAL A 77 7.54 -7.65 -4.15
C VAL A 77 6.25 -8.45 -4.27
N SER A 78 5.12 -7.77 -4.18
CA SER A 78 3.80 -8.36 -4.38
C SER A 78 2.99 -7.54 -5.37
N VAL A 79 2.17 -8.22 -6.16
CA VAL A 79 1.27 -7.58 -7.11
C VAL A 79 -0.15 -8.05 -6.83
N TYR A 80 -1.08 -7.08 -6.85
CA TYR A 80 -2.50 -7.29 -6.63
C TYR A 80 -3.30 -6.73 -7.80
N GLU A 81 -4.44 -7.34 -8.07
CA GLU A 81 -5.56 -6.62 -8.67
C GLU A 81 -6.37 -5.97 -7.56
N ALA A 82 -6.53 -4.64 -7.64
CA ALA A 82 -7.41 -3.87 -6.78
C ALA A 82 -8.73 -3.58 -7.51
N ASP A 83 -9.83 -3.91 -6.85
CA ASP A 83 -11.19 -3.59 -7.27
C ASP A 83 -11.72 -2.48 -6.35
N TYR A 84 -11.81 -1.25 -6.88
CA TYR A 84 -12.09 -0.04 -6.11
C TYR A 84 -13.45 0.54 -6.50
N HIS A 85 -14.27 0.83 -5.49
CA HIS A 85 -15.57 1.48 -5.64
C HIS A 85 -15.65 2.70 -4.71
N GLU A 86 -16.28 3.78 -5.17
CA GLU A 86 -16.56 5.00 -4.41
C GLU A 86 -17.85 5.63 -4.96
N GLY A 87 -18.97 5.48 -4.25
CA GLY A 87 -20.28 5.79 -4.81
C GLY A 87 -20.54 5.06 -6.14
N ASP A 88 -20.83 5.80 -7.21
CA ASP A 88 -21.02 5.26 -8.57
C ASP A 88 -19.71 5.07 -9.34
N TYR A 89 -18.58 5.53 -8.78
CA TYR A 89 -17.28 5.36 -9.41
C TYR A 89 -16.75 3.95 -9.19
N HIS A 90 -16.22 3.35 -10.27
CA HIS A 90 -15.58 2.04 -10.26
C HIS A 90 -14.26 2.09 -11.02
N ALA A 91 -13.22 1.49 -10.45
CA ALA A 91 -11.91 1.37 -11.07
C ALA A 91 -11.27 0.03 -10.74
N ARG A 92 -10.50 -0.50 -11.70
CA ARG A 92 -9.60 -1.62 -11.48
C ARG A 92 -8.16 -1.17 -11.68
N ASN A 93 -7.27 -1.58 -10.80
CA ASN A 93 -5.86 -1.28 -10.89
C ASN A 93 -5.00 -2.53 -10.66
N LEU A 94 -3.84 -2.60 -11.29
CA LEU A 94 -2.73 -3.39 -10.79
C LEU A 94 -1.97 -2.57 -9.75
N VAL A 95 -1.77 -3.14 -8.57
CA VAL A 95 -1.05 -2.51 -7.47
C VAL A 95 0.19 -3.33 -7.19
N SER A 96 1.37 -2.74 -7.37
CA SER A 96 2.64 -3.35 -7.00
C SER A 96 3.15 -2.75 -5.71
N LEU A 97 3.35 -3.60 -4.69
CA LEU A 97 3.94 -3.21 -3.42
C LEU A 97 5.33 -3.81 -3.29
N VAL A 98 6.29 -2.99 -2.89
CA VAL A 98 7.68 -3.40 -2.62
C VAL A 98 7.99 -3.06 -1.17
N PHE A 99 8.34 -4.09 -0.40
CA PHE A 99 8.81 -3.97 0.96
C PHE A 99 10.31 -4.25 1.01
N THR A 100 11.02 -3.50 1.85
CA THR A 100 12.44 -3.72 2.14
C THR A 100 12.64 -4.00 3.62
N ARG A 101 13.65 -4.83 3.93
CA ARG A 101 14.02 -5.14 5.32
C ARG A 101 14.95 -4.07 5.87
N VAL A 102 14.54 -3.41 6.96
CA VAL A 102 15.37 -2.46 7.73
C VAL A 102 15.56 -3.01 9.14
N GLY A 103 16.76 -3.52 9.43
CA GLY A 103 17.03 -4.23 10.67
C GLY A 103 16.13 -5.46 10.83
N ASP A 104 15.26 -5.45 11.84
CA ASP A 104 14.30 -6.53 12.12
C ASP A 104 12.87 -6.24 11.64
N ALA A 105 12.66 -5.10 10.98
CA ALA A 105 11.38 -4.70 10.41
C ALA A 105 11.37 -4.84 8.88
N TRP A 106 10.17 -4.98 8.33
CA TRP A 106 9.90 -4.83 6.90
C TRP A 106 9.06 -3.58 6.72
N LEU A 107 9.41 -2.74 5.75
CA LEU A 107 8.77 -1.46 5.52
C LEU A 107 8.47 -1.29 4.03
N LEU A 108 7.31 -0.73 3.70
CA LEU A 108 6.93 -0.38 2.34
C LEU A 108 7.87 0.69 1.81
N LEU A 109 8.59 0.37 0.74
CA LEU A 109 9.50 1.26 0.04
C LEU A 109 8.85 1.85 -1.23
N HIS A 110 7.99 1.09 -1.90
CA HIS A 110 7.34 1.54 -3.13
C HIS A 110 5.94 0.94 -3.30
N ASP A 111 4.99 1.78 -3.67
CA ASP A 111 3.63 1.41 -4.10
C ASP A 111 3.38 2.07 -5.46
N GLN A 112 2.89 1.30 -6.43
CA GLN A 112 2.44 1.86 -7.69
C GLN A 112 1.11 1.25 -8.10
N ASN A 113 0.20 2.14 -8.48
CA ASN A 113 -1.11 1.81 -9.00
C ASN A 113 -1.13 2.08 -10.51
N THR A 114 -1.48 1.05 -11.29
CA THR A 114 -1.60 1.12 -12.75
C THR A 114 -3.03 0.77 -13.14
N ARG A 115 -3.75 1.67 -13.80
CA ARG A 115 -5.14 1.43 -14.20
C ARG A 115 -5.25 0.29 -15.22
N LEU A 116 -6.25 -0.58 -15.04
CA LEU A 116 -6.62 -1.66 -15.96
C LEU A 116 -7.76 -1.23 -16.91
#